data_AF-A0A517P723-F1
#
_entry.id   AF-A0A517P723-F1
#
_cell.length_a   1.000
_cell.length_b   1.000
_cell.length_c   1.000
_cell.angle_alpha   90.00
_cell.angle_beta   90.00
_cell.angle_gamma   90.00
#
_symmetry.space_group_name_H-M   'P 1'
#
loop_
_entity.id
_entity.type
_entity.pdbx_description
1 polymer ?
#
loop_
_entity_poly.entity_id
_entity_poly.type
_entity_poly.pdbx_seq_one_letter_code
_entity_poly.pdbx_strand_id
1 'polypeptide(L)'
;MCLTHEFGHLLGGWLGGGKVQSAWLGPWPPPYSTFQPDPHPALTLWAGPLFGCVAPALLAGLIRRRWAWFLADFCLLANGCYLAVSWLTDDRLLDAPRLLAAGVSPVWIGLFCLAACGVGYVRFRAACRAVWAGPSPA
;
A
#
# COMPACT_ATOMS: atom_id res chain seq x y z
N MET A 1 1.35 2.08 6.86
CA MET A 1 0.80 1.97 5.51
C MET A 1 1.03 3.26 4.73
N CYS A 2 0.44 4.40 5.08
CA CYS A 2 0.48 5.61 4.21
C CYS A 2 1.89 6.09 3.88
N LEU A 3 2.82 6.13 4.85
CA LEU A 3 4.20 6.57 4.59
C LEU A 3 4.95 5.62 3.64
N THR A 4 4.86 4.31 3.88
CA THR A 4 5.51 3.33 2.99
C THR A 4 4.85 3.29 1.61
N HIS A 5 3.54 3.51 1.56
CA HIS A 5 2.79 3.59 0.31
C HIS A 5 3.22 4.82 -0.52
N GLU A 6 3.16 6.03 0.03
CA GLU A 6 3.61 7.22 -0.69
C GLU A 6 5.09 7.19 -1.05
N PHE A 7 5.94 6.62 -0.19
CA PHE A 7 7.34 6.44 -0.53
C PHE A 7 7.52 5.50 -1.74
N GLY A 8 6.63 4.51 -1.90
CA GLY A 8 6.55 3.69 -3.09
C GLY A 8 6.26 4.51 -4.35
N HIS A 9 5.29 5.41 -4.32
CA HIS A 9 5.03 6.33 -5.44
C HIS A 9 6.24 7.20 -5.75
N LEU A 10 6.91 7.74 -4.72
CA LEU A 10 8.11 8.55 -4.91
C LEU A 10 9.23 7.77 -5.60
N LEU A 11 9.48 6.53 -5.17
CA LEU A 11 10.46 5.65 -5.80
C LEU A 11 10.07 5.27 -7.23
N GLY A 12 8.82 4.87 -7.45
CA GLY A 12 8.33 4.46 -8.76
C GLY A 12 8.38 5.59 -9.79
N GLY A 13 7.94 6.79 -9.40
CA GLY A 13 8.00 7.96 -10.26
C GLY A 13 9.43 8.40 -10.55
N TRP A 14 10.32 8.37 -9.55
CA TRP A 14 11.74 8.67 -9.77
C TRP A 14 12.41 7.66 -10.71
N LEU A 15 12.19 6.35 -10.50
CA LEU A 15 12.70 5.30 -11.37
C LEU A 15 12.11 5.36 -12.79
N GLY A 16 10.86 5.82 -12.92
CA GLY A 16 10.18 6.07 -14.20
C GLY A 16 10.63 7.34 -14.91
N GLY A 17 11.59 8.10 -14.36
CA GLY A 17 12.06 9.36 -14.93
C GLY A 17 11.11 10.55 -14.72
N GLY A 18 10.10 10.39 -13.86
CA GLY A 18 9.20 11.45 -13.45
C GLY A 18 9.89 12.50 -12.60
N LYS A 19 9.43 13.76 -12.70
CA LYS A 19 9.89 14.85 -11.84
C LYS A 19 8.86 15.12 -10.76
N VAL A 20 9.25 14.95 -9.50
CA VAL A 20 8.41 15.29 -8.35
C VAL A 20 8.10 16.78 -8.39
N GLN A 21 6.81 17.12 -8.42
CA GLN A 21 6.34 18.50 -8.39
C GLN A 21 6.03 18.91 -6.95
N SER A 22 5.29 18.06 -6.23
CA SER A 22 5.00 18.24 -4.81
C SER A 22 4.80 16.90 -4.13
N ALA A 23 5.20 16.82 -2.86
CA ALA A 23 5.02 15.64 -2.05
C ALA A 23 4.81 16.04 -0.59
N TRP A 24 3.90 15.34 0.08
CA TRP A 24 3.62 15.48 1.49
C TRP A 24 3.49 14.11 2.13
N LEU A 25 4.27 13.85 3.18
CA LEU A 25 4.31 12.56 3.88
C LEU A 25 3.76 12.66 5.32
N GLY A 26 3.26 13.83 5.73
CA GLY A 26 2.70 14.03 7.05
C GLY A 26 1.33 13.38 7.21
N PRO A 27 0.87 13.14 8.45
CA PRO A 27 -0.41 12.48 8.70
C PRO A 27 -1.63 13.34 8.33
N TRP A 28 -1.46 14.66 8.25
CA TRP A 28 -2.54 15.59 7.90
C TRP A 28 -2.01 16.78 7.07
N PRO A 29 -2.61 17.13 5.91
CA PRO A 29 -3.65 16.36 5.18
C PRO A 29 -3.16 14.96 4.77
N PRO A 30 -4.01 14.09 4.20
CA PRO A 30 -3.58 12.78 3.73
C PRO A 30 -2.30 12.86 2.88
N PRO A 31 -1.36 11.92 3.05
CA PRO A 31 -0.14 11.89 2.26
C PRO A 31 -0.44 11.86 0.75
N TYR A 32 0.38 12.55 -0.03
CA TYR A 32 0.25 12.58 -1.48
C TYR A 32 1.59 12.85 -2.17
N SER A 33 1.71 12.41 -3.41
CA SER A 33 2.82 12.73 -4.29
C SER A 33 2.34 13.01 -5.71
N THR A 34 2.89 14.05 -6.33
CA THR A 34 2.56 14.45 -7.70
C THR A 34 3.82 14.57 -8.56
N PHE A 35 3.70 14.16 -9.82
CA PHE A 35 4.78 14.13 -10.79
C PHE A 35 4.35 14.85 -12.07
N GLN A 36 5.19 15.75 -12.56
CA GLN A 36 5.03 16.40 -13.88
C GLN A 36 6.38 16.77 -14.51
N PRO A 37 6.72 16.23 -15.70
CA PRO A 37 6.03 15.14 -16.39
C PRO A 37 6.17 13.81 -15.63
N ASP A 38 5.23 12.90 -15.84
CA ASP A 38 5.33 11.48 -15.44
C ASP A 38 5.29 10.61 -16.71
N PRO A 39 6.45 10.11 -17.18
CA PRO A 39 6.52 9.28 -18.38
C PRO A 39 5.84 7.91 -18.23
N HIS A 40 5.74 7.40 -17.00
CA HIS A 40 5.29 6.04 -16.72
C HIS A 40 4.33 6.01 -15.52
N PRO A 41 3.13 6.62 -15.64
CA PRO A 41 2.20 6.77 -14.54
C PRO A 41 1.73 5.45 -13.93
N ALA A 42 1.60 4.38 -14.74
CA ALA A 42 1.28 3.06 -14.22
C ALA A 42 2.37 2.51 -13.29
N LEU A 43 3.65 2.76 -13.57
CA LEU A 43 4.76 2.37 -12.71
C LEU A 43 4.71 3.15 -11.39
N THR A 44 4.59 4.47 -11.48
CA THR A 44 4.47 5.37 -10.32
C THR A 44 3.34 4.93 -9.40
N LEU A 45 2.14 4.71 -9.97
CA LEU A 45 0.94 4.36 -9.21
C LEU A 45 0.98 2.95 -8.64
N TRP A 46 1.53 1.95 -9.33
CA TRP A 46 1.67 0.60 -8.76
C TRP A 46 2.76 0.50 -7.71
N ALA A 47 3.82 1.30 -7.82
CA ALA A 47 4.92 1.27 -6.88
C ALA A 47 4.46 1.61 -5.45
N GLY A 48 3.44 2.46 -5.29
CA GLY A 48 2.85 2.79 -3.99
C GLY A 48 2.33 1.56 -3.23
N PRO A 49 1.26 0.90 -3.70
CA PRO A 49 0.69 -0.27 -3.05
C PRO A 49 1.67 -1.45 -2.98
N LEU A 50 2.48 -1.68 -4.03
CA LEU A 50 3.45 -2.78 -4.03
C LEU A 50 4.54 -2.58 -2.97
N PHE A 51 5.18 -1.41 -2.95
CA PHE A 51 6.20 -1.11 -1.94
C PHE A 51 5.58 -1.03 -0.54
N GLY A 52 4.38 -0.44 -0.43
CA GLY A 52 3.61 -0.36 0.80
C GLY A 52 3.27 -1.71 1.43
N CYS A 53 3.27 -2.80 0.64
CA CYS A 53 3.10 -4.18 1.13
C CYS A 53 4.44 -4.89 1.35
N VAL A 54 5.33 -4.83 0.36
CA VAL A 54 6.57 -5.61 0.34
C VAL A 54 7.58 -5.08 1.37
N ALA A 55 7.77 -3.77 1.47
CA ALA A 55 8.78 -3.21 2.37
C ALA A 55 8.51 -3.52 3.85
N PRO A 56 7.28 -3.36 4.39
CA PRO A 56 6.97 -3.78 5.75
C PRO A 56 7.19 -5.28 5.99
N ALA A 57 6.86 -6.14 5.02
CA ALA A 57 7.04 -7.58 5.13
C ALA A 57 8.53 -7.98 5.15
N LEU A 58 9.35 -7.37 4.30
CA LEU A 58 10.80 -7.56 4.31
C LEU A 58 11.41 -7.11 5.64
N LEU A 59 11.01 -5.92 6.13
CA LEU A 59 11.46 -5.41 7.43
C LEU A 59 11.04 -6.35 8.58
N ALA A 60 9.83 -6.88 8.56
CA ALA A 60 9.39 -7.87 9.54
C ALA A 60 10.24 -9.16 9.49
N GLY A 61 10.62 -9.62 8.29
CA GLY A 61 11.52 -10.75 8.09
C GLY A 61 12.94 -10.51 8.59
N LEU A 62 13.43 -9.27 8.53
CA LEU A 62 14.73 -8.84 9.07
C LEU A 62 14.68 -8.72 10.60
N ILE A 63 13.65 -8.06 11.14
CA ILE A 63 13.49 -7.81 12.58
C ILE A 63 13.13 -9.10 13.33
N ARG A 64 12.41 -10.03 12.69
CA ARG A 64 11.98 -11.33 13.25
C ARG A 64 11.21 -11.24 14.58
N ARG A 65 10.54 -10.11 14.83
CA ARG A 65 9.66 -9.93 16.00
C ARG A 65 8.20 -10.00 15.59
N ARG A 66 7.35 -10.57 16.45
CA ARG A 66 5.90 -10.72 16.22
C ARG A 66 5.20 -9.39 15.93
N TRP A 67 5.56 -8.33 16.65
CA TRP A 67 4.97 -7.00 16.45
C TRP A 67 5.27 -6.41 15.05
N ALA A 68 6.42 -6.75 14.45
CA ALA A 68 6.77 -6.28 13.13
C ALA A 68 5.92 -6.98 12.06
N TRP A 69 5.69 -8.28 12.21
CA TRP A 69 4.75 -9.02 11.36
C TRP A 69 3.31 -8.52 11.51
N PHE A 70 2.88 -8.18 12.72
CA PHE A 70 1.59 -7.53 12.95
C PHE A 70 1.44 -6.24 12.13
N LEU A 71 2.47 -5.37 12.14
CA LEU A 71 2.48 -4.14 11.35
C LEU A 71 2.50 -4.41 9.84
N ALA A 72 3.25 -5.42 9.39
CA ALA A 72 3.30 -5.81 7.98
C ALA A 72 1.95 -6.35 7.48
N ASP A 73 1.30 -7.22 8.27
CA ASP A 73 -0.02 -7.79 7.96
C ASP A 73 -1.09 -6.69 7.91
N PHE A 74 -1.02 -5.72 8.83
CA PHE A 74 -1.85 -4.51 8.79
C PHE A 74 -1.61 -3.72 7.51
N CYS A 75 -0.35 -3.48 7.12
CA CYS A 75 -0.04 -2.72 5.91
C CYS A 75 -0.56 -3.42 4.66
N LEU A 76 -0.39 -4.73 4.55
CA LEU A 76 -0.93 -5.51 3.44
C LEU A 76 -2.45 -5.36 3.32
N LEU A 77 -3.18 -5.55 4.43
CA LEU A 77 -4.63 -5.41 4.45
C LEU A 77 -5.07 -3.98 4.13
N ALA A 78 -4.44 -2.98 4.74
CA ALA A 78 -4.79 -1.58 4.56
C ALA A 78 -4.55 -1.11 3.11
N ASN A 79 -3.47 -1.55 2.45
CA ASN A 79 -3.25 -1.25 1.02
C ASN A 79 -4.34 -1.85 0.13
N GLY A 80 -4.71 -3.11 0.36
CA GLY A 80 -5.79 -3.76 -0.39
C GLY A 80 -7.14 -3.04 -0.19
N CYS A 81 -7.49 -2.74 1.06
CA CYS A 81 -8.72 -2.03 1.38
C CYS A 81 -8.74 -0.61 0.81
N TYR A 82 -7.62 0.13 0.90
CA TYR A 82 -7.51 1.47 0.32
C TYR A 82 -7.72 1.44 -1.19
N LEU A 83 -7.07 0.52 -1.91
CA LEU A 83 -7.23 0.43 -3.36
C LEU A 83 -8.65 -0.02 -3.76
N ALA A 84 -9.25 -0.91 -2.98
CA ALA A 84 -10.65 -1.33 -3.18
C ALA A 84 -11.65 -0.20 -2.91
N VAL A 85 -11.45 0.60 -1.86
CA VAL A 85 -12.31 1.74 -1.55
C VAL A 85 -12.14 2.85 -2.57
N SER A 86 -10.91 3.18 -2.95
CA SER A 86 -10.64 4.20 -3.99
C SER A 86 -11.29 3.88 -5.33
N TRP A 87 -11.42 2.59 -5.66
CA TRP A 87 -12.18 2.15 -6.83
C TRP A 87 -13.65 2.57 -6.75
N LEU A 88 -14.25 2.50 -5.57
CA LEU A 88 -15.67 2.75 -5.36
C LEU A 88 -16.01 4.25 -5.25
N THR A 89 -15.06 5.09 -4.84
CA THR A 89 -15.32 6.52 -4.59
C THR A 89 -15.21 7.42 -5.83
N ASP A 90 -14.74 6.91 -6.99
CA ASP A 90 -14.49 7.67 -8.24
C ASP A 90 -13.75 9.01 -8.06
N ASP A 91 -13.01 9.15 -6.95
CA ASP A 91 -12.23 10.34 -6.67
C ASP A 91 -10.94 10.28 -7.48
N ARG A 92 -10.83 11.19 -8.45
CA ARG A 92 -9.70 11.28 -9.40
C ARG A 92 -8.34 11.50 -8.74
N LEU A 93 -8.32 11.88 -7.47
CA LEU A 93 -7.09 12.02 -6.70
C LEU A 93 -6.58 10.68 -6.14
N LEU A 94 -7.44 9.65 -6.08
CA LEU A 94 -7.10 8.34 -5.56
C LEU A 94 -6.50 7.41 -6.63
N ASP A 95 -5.79 6.40 -6.15
CA ASP A 95 -4.97 5.52 -6.99
C ASP A 95 -5.74 4.73 -8.03
N ALA A 96 -6.87 4.11 -7.67
CA ALA A 96 -7.60 3.24 -8.59
C ALA A 96 -8.12 4.00 -9.83
N PRO A 97 -8.80 5.16 -9.69
CA PRO A 97 -9.16 5.98 -10.84
C PRO A 97 -7.96 6.43 -11.67
N ARG A 98 -6.84 6.80 -11.02
CA ARG A 98 -5.61 7.19 -11.73
C ARG A 98 -4.95 6.03 -12.47
N LEU A 99 -4.97 4.81 -11.92
CA LEU A 99 -4.48 3.60 -12.56
C LEU A 99 -5.30 3.27 -13.80
N LEU A 100 -6.63 3.36 -13.71
CA LEU A 100 -7.53 3.18 -14.84
C LEU A 100 -7.30 4.23 -15.93
N ALA A 101 -7.12 5.50 -15.54
CA ALA A 101 -6.76 6.57 -16.47
C ALA A 101 -5.38 6.36 -17.13
N ALA A 102 -4.45 5.69 -16.44
CA ALA A 102 -3.16 5.28 -16.98
C ALA A 102 -3.24 4.04 -17.91
N GLY A 103 -4.43 3.49 -18.14
CA GLY A 103 -4.65 2.33 -19.00
C GLY A 103 -4.44 0.98 -18.33
N VAL A 104 -4.32 0.92 -17.00
CA VAL A 104 -4.17 -0.35 -16.26
C VAL A 104 -5.49 -1.13 -16.32
N SER A 105 -5.40 -2.43 -16.60
CA SER A 105 -6.59 -3.29 -16.64
C SER A 105 -7.26 -3.40 -15.26
N PRO A 106 -8.60 -3.25 -15.19
CA PRO A 106 -9.39 -3.53 -13.99
C PRO A 106 -9.10 -4.86 -13.32
N VAL A 107 -8.80 -5.88 -14.12
CA VAL A 107 -8.56 -7.25 -13.63
C VAL A 107 -7.34 -7.27 -12.71
N TRP A 108 -6.25 -6.59 -13.06
CA TRP A 108 -5.05 -6.57 -12.23
C TRP A 108 -5.27 -5.86 -10.89
N ILE A 109 -6.02 -4.77 -10.92
CA ILE A 109 -6.38 -4.02 -9.71
C ILE A 109 -7.27 -4.88 -8.81
N GLY A 110 -8.29 -5.53 -9.38
CA GLY A 110 -9.16 -6.46 -8.65
C GLY A 110 -8.40 -7.65 -8.07
N LEU A 111 -7.49 -8.26 -8.82
CA LEU A 111 -6.65 -9.36 -8.34
C LEU A 111 -5.75 -8.93 -7.19
N PHE A 112 -5.13 -7.75 -7.28
CA PHE A 112 -4.33 -7.21 -6.18
C PHE A 112 -5.19 -6.99 -4.93
N CYS A 113 -6.36 -6.35 -5.07
CA CYS A 113 -7.27 -6.13 -3.95
C CYS A 113 -7.70 -7.43 -3.30
N LEU A 114 -8.13 -8.42 -4.09
CA LEU A 114 -8.55 -9.74 -3.57
C LEU A 114 -7.41 -10.45 -2.83
N ALA A 115 -6.21 -10.46 -3.41
CA ALA A 115 -5.05 -11.10 -2.81
C ALA A 115 -4.61 -10.38 -1.52
N ALA A 116 -4.45 -9.06 -1.56
CA ALA A 116 -4.00 -8.26 -0.43
C ALA A 116 -5.02 -8.28 0.72
N CYS A 117 -6.32 -8.10 0.42
CA CYS A 117 -7.37 -8.19 1.43
C CYS A 117 -7.50 -9.61 1.99
N GLY A 118 -7.52 -10.63 1.14
CA GLY A 118 -7.66 -12.02 1.59
C GLY A 118 -6.52 -12.48 2.49
N VAL A 119 -5.27 -12.32 2.02
CA VAL A 119 -4.07 -12.71 2.77
C VAL A 119 -3.90 -11.82 4.00
N GLY A 120 -4.04 -10.51 3.84
CA GLY A 120 -3.94 -9.54 4.92
C GLY A 120 -4.96 -9.79 6.03
N TYR A 121 -6.24 -10.03 5.68
CA TYR A 121 -7.29 -10.30 6.66
C TYR A 121 -7.01 -11.57 7.47
N VAL A 122 -6.67 -12.68 6.81
CA VAL A 122 -6.41 -13.96 7.49
C VAL A 122 -5.25 -13.82 8.48
N ARG A 123 -4.14 -13.23 8.03
CA ARG A 123 -2.93 -13.07 8.85
C ARG A 123 -3.13 -12.06 9.97
N PHE A 124 -3.66 -10.88 9.67
CA PHE A 124 -3.90 -9.83 10.65
C PHE A 124 -4.91 -10.28 11.72
N ARG A 125 -6.00 -10.96 11.33
CA ARG A 125 -6.95 -11.55 12.28
C ARG A 125 -6.29 -12.58 13.19
N ALA A 126 -5.43 -13.44 12.66
CA ALA A 126 -4.68 -14.39 13.48
C ALA A 126 -3.76 -13.67 14.48
N ALA A 127 -3.10 -12.60 14.05
CA ALA A 127 -2.24 -11.79 14.91
C ALA A 127 -3.04 -11.07 16.02
N CYS A 128 -4.20 -10.49 15.72
CA CYS A 128 -5.09 -9.89 16.74
C CYS A 128 -5.53 -10.92 17.79
N ARG A 129 -5.92 -12.13 17.36
CA ARG A 129 -6.28 -13.22 18.29
C ARG A 129 -5.11 -13.61 19.19
N ALA A 130 -3.89 -13.67 18.66
CA ALA A 130 -2.71 -13.98 19.44
C ALA A 130 -2.37 -12.90 20.48
N VAL A 131 -2.64 -11.62 20.16
CA VAL A 131 -2.48 -10.51 21.13
C VAL A 131 -3.53 -10.60 22.25
N TRP A 132 -4.78 -10.91 21.92
CA TRP A 132 -5.87 -11.00 22.91
C TRP A 132 -5.86 -12.27 23.76
N ALA A 133 -5.28 -13.38 23.28
CA ALA A 133 -5.20 -14.63 24.04
C ALA A 133 -4.29 -14.54 25.29
N GLY A 134 -3.54 -13.44 25.46
CA GLY A 134 -2.59 -13.27 26.56
C GLY A 134 -1.38 -14.21 26.46
N PRO A 135 -0.35 -14.03 27.31
CA PRO A 135 0.72 -15.01 27.40
C PRO A 135 0.16 -16.33 27.94
N SER A 136 0.50 -17.45 27.29
CA SER A 136 0.21 -18.78 27.83
C SER A 136 0.81 -18.91 29.23
N PRO A 137 0.08 -19.45 30.22
CA PRO A 137 0.68 -19.75 31.51
C PRO A 137 1.85 -20.71 31.29
N ALA A 138 2.99 -20.38 31.92
CA ALA A 138 4.25 -21.11 31.83
C ALA A 138 4.16 -22.49 32.50
#